data_AF-H2J084-F1
#
_entry.id   AF-H2J084-F1
#
_cell.length_a   1.000
_cell.length_b   1.000
_cell.length_c   1.000
_cell.angle_alpha   90.00
_cell.angle_beta   90.00
_cell.angle_gamma   90.00
#
_symmetry.space_group_name_H-M   'P 1'
#
loop_
_entity.id
_entity.type
_entity.pdbx_description
1 polymer ?
#
loop_
_entity_poly.entity_id
_entity_poly.type
_entity_poly.pdbx_seq_one_letter_code
_entity_poly.pdbx_strand_id
1 'polypeptide(L)'
;MTMRCKTLTAAAVALVMLTAGCSTLEKVVYRPDINQGNYLSPADVQKIHTGMTKQQVAYVLGTPMLHDPFGSNVWYYVFRQEPGHEGVTQQTLTLTFNESDTLTNIDNKPKLSDQK
;
A
#
# COMPACT_ATOMS: atom_id res chain seq x y z
N MET A 1 -43.86 35.23 -19.42
CA MET A 1 -42.88 35.01 -18.31
C MET A 1 -42.50 33.53 -18.12
N THR A 2 -43.36 32.57 -18.43
CA THR A 2 -43.12 31.12 -18.22
C THR A 2 -42.12 30.47 -19.19
N MET A 3 -42.10 30.89 -20.46
CA MET A 3 -41.21 30.30 -21.49
C MET A 3 -39.72 30.60 -21.29
N ARG A 4 -39.38 31.81 -20.82
CA ARG A 4 -38.00 32.22 -20.52
C ARG A 4 -37.41 31.48 -19.31
N CYS A 5 -38.26 31.18 -18.32
CA CYS A 5 -37.87 30.39 -17.17
C CYS A 5 -37.51 28.96 -17.62
N LYS A 6 -38.35 28.34 -18.47
CA LYS A 6 -38.11 27.00 -19.03
C LYS A 6 -36.82 26.89 -19.85
N THR A 7 -36.50 27.89 -20.68
CA THR A 7 -35.24 27.91 -21.47
C THR A 7 -34.00 28.06 -20.58
N LEU A 8 -34.09 28.85 -19.51
CA LEU A 8 -32.99 28.98 -18.55
C LEU A 8 -32.77 27.70 -17.75
N THR A 9 -33.85 27.02 -17.35
CA THR A 9 -33.74 25.71 -16.68
C THR A 9 -33.12 24.66 -17.61
N ALA A 10 -33.52 24.63 -18.88
CA ALA A 10 -32.94 23.70 -19.86
C ALA A 10 -31.45 23.96 -20.12
N ALA A 11 -31.03 25.23 -20.22
CA ALA A 11 -29.63 25.59 -20.38
C ALA A 11 -28.78 25.22 -19.15
N ALA A 12 -29.30 25.42 -17.94
CA ALA A 12 -28.62 25.03 -16.70
C ALA A 12 -28.45 23.51 -16.60
N VAL A 13 -29.47 22.73 -16.94
CA VAL A 13 -29.41 21.25 -16.94
C VAL A 13 -28.43 20.72 -17.99
N ALA A 14 -28.41 21.30 -19.20
CA ALA A 14 -27.44 20.95 -20.23
C ALA A 14 -26.01 21.25 -19.81
N LEU A 15 -25.78 22.39 -19.14
CA LEU A 15 -24.47 22.76 -18.61
C LEU A 15 -24.00 21.78 -17.52
N VAL A 16 -24.87 21.37 -16.60
CA VAL A 16 -24.55 20.38 -15.56
C VAL A 16 -24.19 19.03 -16.19
N MET A 17 -24.95 18.57 -17.20
CA MET A 17 -24.63 17.31 -17.90
C MET A 17 -23.30 17.37 -18.67
N LEU A 18 -22.96 18.52 -19.26
CA LEU A 18 -21.67 18.71 -19.94
C LEU A 18 -20.48 18.80 -18.96
N THR A 19 -20.72 19.22 -17.72
CA THR A 19 -19.70 19.31 -16.67
C THR A 19 -19.63 18.08 -15.76
N ALA A 20 -20.61 17.18 -15.82
CA ALA A 20 -20.57 15.87 -15.17
C ALA A 20 -19.59 14.96 -15.93
N GLY A 21 -18.29 15.26 -15.81
CA GLY A 21 -17.22 14.46 -16.39
C GLY A 21 -17.12 13.05 -15.80
N CYS A 22 -16.37 12.18 -16.47
CA CYS A 22 -16.21 10.75 -16.13
C CYS A 22 -15.54 10.46 -14.77
N SER A 23 -15.16 11.45 -13.98
CA SER A 23 -14.51 11.24 -12.67
C SER A 23 -15.44 10.63 -11.62
N THR A 24 -16.77 10.67 -11.82
CA THR A 24 -17.73 9.93 -10.97
C THR A 24 -17.85 8.44 -11.34
N LEU A 25 -17.31 8.03 -12.49
CA LEU A 25 -17.36 6.64 -12.96
C LEU A 25 -16.22 5.78 -12.41
N GLU A 26 -15.20 6.35 -11.77
CA GLU A 26 -14.09 5.58 -11.21
C GLU A 26 -14.63 4.47 -10.30
N LYS A 27 -15.51 4.79 -9.35
CA LYS A 27 -16.12 3.82 -8.41
C LYS A 27 -17.05 2.79 -9.05
N VAL A 28 -17.43 2.97 -10.32
CA VAL A 28 -18.38 2.09 -11.03
C VAL A 28 -17.66 1.02 -11.85
N VAL A 29 -16.42 1.29 -12.27
CA VAL A 29 -15.61 0.34 -13.05
C VAL A 29 -14.89 -0.63 -12.12
N TYR A 30 -14.87 -1.91 -12.46
CA TYR A 30 -14.12 -2.91 -11.70
C TYR A 30 -12.62 -2.60 -11.71
N ARG A 31 -12.04 -2.49 -10.53
CA ARG A 31 -10.60 -2.35 -10.32
C ARG A 31 -10.11 -3.56 -9.51
N PRO A 32 -9.25 -4.42 -10.07
CA PRO A 32 -8.69 -5.55 -9.32
C PRO A 32 -7.87 -5.08 -8.13
N ASP A 33 -7.90 -5.88 -7.05
CA ASP A 33 -7.05 -5.68 -5.89
C ASP A 33 -5.58 -5.88 -6.25
N ILE A 34 -4.71 -4.99 -5.75
CA ILE A 34 -3.27 -5.06 -5.97
C ILE A 34 -2.58 -5.39 -4.65
N ASN A 35 -1.97 -6.57 -4.60
CA ASN A 35 -1.11 -7.00 -3.49
C ASN A 35 0.35 -6.99 -3.96
N GLN A 36 1.23 -6.34 -3.20
CA GLN A 36 2.64 -6.16 -3.55
C GLN A 36 3.56 -6.44 -2.37
N GLY A 37 4.68 -7.11 -2.67
CA GLY A 37 5.77 -7.36 -1.75
C GLY A 37 5.64 -8.64 -0.93
N ASN A 38 6.30 -8.66 0.23
CA ASN A 38 6.41 -9.86 1.07
C ASN A 38 5.20 -9.93 2.01
N TYR A 39 4.42 -11.01 1.95
CA TYR A 39 3.36 -11.24 2.93
C TYR A 39 3.99 -11.54 4.30
N LEU A 40 3.60 -10.77 5.32
CA LEU A 40 4.13 -10.87 6.67
C LEU A 40 3.02 -11.31 7.62
N SER A 41 3.06 -12.58 8.04
CA SER A 41 2.14 -13.03 9.08
C SER A 41 2.64 -12.55 10.47
N PRO A 42 1.75 -12.11 11.38
CA PRO A 42 2.15 -11.72 12.73
C PRO A 42 2.85 -12.85 13.49
N ALA A 43 2.52 -14.11 13.19
CA ALA A 43 3.15 -15.28 13.79
C ALA A 43 4.60 -15.46 13.31
N ASP A 44 4.89 -15.20 12.04
CA ASP A 44 6.26 -15.35 11.51
C ASP A 44 7.16 -14.20 11.95
N VAL A 45 6.64 -12.98 12.02
CA VAL A 45 7.40 -11.83 12.56
C VAL A 45 7.76 -12.03 14.04
N GLN A 46 6.93 -12.75 14.82
CA GLN A 46 7.25 -13.08 16.21
C GLN A 46 8.33 -14.17 16.36
N LYS A 47 8.57 -14.97 15.32
CA LYS A 47 9.60 -16.02 15.36
C LYS A 47 11.00 -15.44 15.17
N ILE A 48 11.14 -14.29 14.51
CA ILE A 48 12.44 -13.63 14.34
C ILE A 48 12.85 -12.90 15.61
N HIS A 49 14.14 -12.90 15.90
CA HIS A 49 14.72 -12.15 17.01
C HIS A 49 16.16 -11.73 16.68
N THR A 50 16.68 -10.75 17.40
CA THR A 50 18.07 -10.33 17.26
C THR A 50 19.02 -11.51 17.52
N GLY A 51 20.17 -11.50 16.84
CA GLY A 51 21.13 -12.60 16.88
C GLY A 51 20.92 -13.69 15.82
N MET A 52 19.80 -13.67 15.08
CA MET A 52 19.60 -14.57 13.94
C MET A 52 20.49 -14.20 12.75
N THR A 53 20.96 -15.19 11.99
CA THR A 53 21.66 -14.95 10.72
C THR A 53 20.68 -14.59 9.61
N LYS A 54 21.13 -13.91 8.55
CA LYS A 54 20.36 -13.66 7.33
C LYS A 54 19.67 -14.92 6.79
N GLN A 55 20.35 -16.07 6.82
CA GLN A 55 19.79 -17.35 6.38
C GLN A 55 18.64 -17.84 7.26
N GLN A 56 18.77 -17.72 8.59
CA GLN A 56 17.70 -18.08 9.52
C GLN A 56 16.47 -17.19 9.34
N VAL A 57 16.69 -15.88 9.17
CA VAL A 57 15.62 -14.92 8.90
C VAL A 57 14.92 -15.25 7.57
N ALA A 58 15.69 -15.51 6.51
CA ALA A 58 15.14 -15.87 5.21
C ALA A 58 14.40 -17.22 5.22
N TYR A 59 14.78 -18.15 6.09
CA TYR A 59 14.05 -19.40 6.28
C TYR A 59 12.66 -19.17 6.89
N VAL A 60 12.54 -18.21 7.82
CA VAL A 60 11.29 -17.89 8.50
C VAL A 60 10.39 -16.98 7.66
N LEU A 61 10.95 -15.92 7.07
CA LEU A 61 10.20 -14.86 6.38
C LEU A 61 10.26 -14.93 4.85
N GLY A 62 11.07 -15.83 4.29
CA GLY A 62 11.46 -15.82 2.89
C GLY A 62 12.52 -14.76 2.57
N THR A 63 12.98 -14.76 1.32
CA THR A 63 13.89 -13.73 0.82
C THR A 63 13.15 -12.40 0.69
N PRO A 64 13.71 -11.28 1.19
CA PRO A 64 13.07 -9.98 1.02
C PRO A 64 13.05 -9.61 -0.46
N MET A 65 11.99 -8.91 -0.89
CA MET A 65 11.88 -8.44 -2.27
C MET A 65 12.79 -7.22 -2.54
N LEU A 66 13.19 -6.51 -1.48
CA LEU A 66 13.96 -5.27 -1.55
C LEU A 66 15.19 -5.34 -0.65
N HIS A 67 16.35 -5.03 -1.24
CA HIS A 67 17.62 -4.85 -0.57
C HIS A 67 18.14 -3.43 -0.85
N ASP A 68 18.90 -2.86 0.08
CA ASP A 68 19.57 -1.58 -0.16
C ASP A 68 20.68 -1.74 -1.23
N PRO A 69 20.63 -1.02 -2.36
CA PRO A 69 21.64 -1.11 -3.41
C PRO A 69 22.98 -0.47 -3.02
N PHE A 70 23.04 0.35 -1.96
CA PHE A 70 24.23 1.09 -1.55
C PHE A 70 25.07 0.35 -0.51
N GLY A 71 24.79 -0.95 -0.28
CA GLY A 71 25.61 -1.81 0.57
C GLY A 71 25.30 -1.70 2.06
N SER A 72 24.21 -1.04 2.45
CA SER A 72 23.73 -1.16 3.82
C SER A 72 23.19 -2.58 4.04
N ASN A 73 23.55 -3.20 5.16
CA ASN A 73 23.11 -4.53 5.52
C ASN A 73 21.65 -4.49 6.03
N VAL A 74 20.74 -3.94 5.23
CA VAL A 74 19.33 -3.73 5.58
C VAL A 74 18.44 -4.50 4.61
N TRP A 75 17.51 -5.26 5.16
CA TRP A 75 16.47 -5.95 4.42
C TRP A 75 15.13 -5.29 4.66
N TYR A 76 14.41 -5.03 3.57
CA TYR A 76 13.08 -4.44 3.62
C TYR A 76 12.04 -5.48 3.22
N TYR A 77 11.18 -5.82 4.17
CA TYR A 77 9.98 -6.60 3.93
C TYR A 77 8.79 -5.65 3.91
N VAL A 78 8.34 -5.29 2.72
CA VAL A 78 7.20 -4.39 2.52
C VAL A 78 6.02 -5.21 2.07
N PHE A 79 4.88 -5.08 2.75
CA PHE A 79 3.59 -5.60 2.28
C PHE A 79 2.65 -4.45 2.01
N ARG A 80 2.23 -4.27 0.76
CA ARG A 80 1.29 -3.22 0.33
C ARG A 80 0.06 -3.85 -0.28
N GLN A 81 -1.12 -3.43 0.18
CA GLN A 81 -2.41 -3.87 -0.31
C GLN A 81 -3.25 -2.66 -0.69
N GLU A 82 -3.70 -2.64 -1.94
CA GLU A 82 -4.58 -1.63 -2.50
C GLU A 82 -5.82 -2.34 -3.05
N PRO A 83 -6.88 -2.49 -2.23
CA PRO A 83 -8.14 -3.02 -2.69
C PRO A 83 -8.83 -2.04 -3.65
N GLY A 84 -9.63 -2.56 -4.57
CA GLY A 84 -10.34 -1.75 -5.55
C GLY A 84 -11.22 -0.68 -4.89
N HIS A 85 -10.96 0.60 -5.20
CA HIS A 85 -11.69 1.77 -4.68
C HIS A 85 -11.61 1.99 -3.16
N GLU A 86 -10.75 1.25 -2.46
CA GLU A 86 -10.49 1.43 -1.03
C GLU A 86 -9.12 2.09 -0.81
N GLY A 87 -8.85 2.43 0.46
CA GLY A 87 -7.56 3.00 0.85
C GLY A 87 -6.42 2.00 0.77
N VAL A 88 -5.21 2.53 0.68
CA VAL A 88 -3.98 1.73 0.58
C VAL A 88 -3.50 1.42 1.98
N THR A 89 -3.30 0.14 2.27
CA THR A 89 -2.62 -0.27 3.51
C THR A 89 -1.21 -0.75 3.19
N GLN A 90 -0.24 -0.36 4.02
CA GLN A 90 1.14 -0.82 3.88
C GLN A 90 1.76 -1.11 5.23
N GLN A 91 2.35 -2.29 5.38
CA GLN A 91 3.21 -2.65 6.50
C GLN A 91 4.66 -2.72 6.03
N THR A 92 5.58 -2.19 6.83
CA THR A 92 7.01 -2.23 6.52
C THR A 92 7.77 -2.78 7.72
N LEU A 93 8.43 -3.92 7.51
CA LEU A 93 9.37 -4.50 8.44
C LEU A 93 10.79 -4.28 7.89
N THR A 94 11.58 -3.51 8.64
CA THR A 94 12.98 -3.20 8.32
C THR A 94 13.87 -3.98 9.26
N LEU A 95 14.77 -4.77 8.69
CA LEU A 95 15.71 -5.60 9.44
C LEU A 95 17.14 -5.14 9.14
N THR A 96 17.88 -4.76 10.17
CA THR A 96 19.28 -4.33 10.03
C THR A 96 20.20 -5.42 10.54
N PHE A 97 21.23 -5.74 9.76
CA PHE A 97 22.24 -6.73 10.06
C PHE A 97 23.60 -6.04 10.26
N ASN A 98 24.48 -6.68 11.03
CA ASN A 98 25.87 -6.26 11.16
C ASN A 98 26.73 -6.81 10.01
N GLU A 99 28.04 -6.54 10.05
CA GLU A 99 29.01 -7.03 9.06
C GLU A 99 29.15 -8.55 9.00
N SER A 100 28.76 -9.26 10.07
CA SER A 100 28.76 -10.73 10.14
C SER A 100 27.41 -11.35 9.75
N ASP A 101 26.53 -10.59 9.08
CA ASP A 101 25.21 -11.02 8.64
C ASP A 101 24.25 -11.46 9.77
N THR A 102 24.45 -10.91 10.97
CA THR A 102 23.62 -11.16 12.14
C THR A 102 22.65 -10.00 12.38
N LEU A 103 21.38 -10.32 12.63
CA LEU A 103 20.28 -9.39 12.86
C LEU A 103 20.51 -8.59 14.15
N THR A 104 20.61 -7.27 14.05
CA THR A 104 20.86 -6.36 15.17
C THR A 104 19.67 -5.46 15.50
N ASN A 105 18.82 -5.16 14.53
CA ASN A 105 17.65 -4.31 14.74
C ASN A 105 16.43 -4.82 13.95
N ILE A 106 15.27 -4.70 14.58
CA ILE A 106 13.97 -5.05 14.02
C ILE A 106 13.05 -3.83 14.20
N ASP A 107 12.74 -3.15 13.11
CA ASP A 107 11.78 -2.04 13.09
C ASP A 107 10.52 -2.48 12.33
N ASN A 108 9.42 -2.68 13.05
CA ASN A 108 8.15 -3.09 12.48
C ASN A 108 7.17 -1.92 12.53
N LYS A 109 6.99 -1.25 11.39
CA LYS A 109 5.97 -0.21 11.24
C LYS A 109 4.66 -0.90 10.84
N PRO A 110 3.66 -0.96 11.75
CA PRO A 110 2.38 -1.57 11.44
C PRO A 110 1.67 -0.80 10.32
N LYS A 111 0.62 -1.43 9.77
CA LYS A 111 -0.15 -0.90 8.64
C LYS A 111 -0.35 0.61 8.76
N LEU A 112 0.07 1.36 7.74
CA LEU A 112 -0.36 2.75 7.53
C LEU A 112 -1.89 2.72 7.60
N SER A 113 -2.45 3.07 8.76
CA SER A 113 -3.88 3.20 8.93
C SER A 113 -4.28 4.46 8.20
N ASP A 114 -5.18 4.35 7.23
CA ASP A 114 -5.84 5.50 6.64
C ASP A 114 -6.36 6.40 7.78
N GLN A 115 -5.72 7.56 7.94
CA GLN A 115 -6.28 8.66 8.71
C GLN A 115 -7.52 9.09 7.93
N LYS A 116 -8.68 8.62 8.38
CA LYS A 116 -9.98 9.06 7.86
C LYS A 116 -10.26 10.51 8.25
#